data_AF-A0A496WWG4-F1
#
_entry.id   AF-A0A496WWG4-F1
#
_cell.length_a   1.000
_cell.length_b   1.000
_cell.length_c   1.000
_cell.angle_alpha   90.00
_cell.angle_beta   90.00
_cell.angle_gamma   90.00
#
_symmetry.space_group_name_H-M   'P 1'
#
loop_
_entity.id
_entity.type
_entity.pdbx_description
1 polymer ?
#
loop_
_entity_poly.entity_id
_entity_poly.type
_entity_poly.pdbx_seq_one_letter_code
_entity_poly.pdbx_strand_id
1 'polypeptide(L)'
;MKNNGEIWLDETNFDRYKPAITFLVSMQPEHLAQLFHWLRPLLEAAYGELGQPPEQFGNQLITGLGQILATPDIDAPIKLKRESVLYQFADPAFESLPDVQKLLLRIGPQNRQQLKDWSESLKNALLAEQALD
;
A
#
# COMPACT_ATOMS: atom_id res chain seq x y z
N MET A 1 3.25 -8.47 -20.57
CA MET A 1 3.25 -8.95 -21.96
C MET A 1 4.16 -8.14 -22.87
N LYS A 2 4.72 -8.76 -23.92
CA LYS A 2 5.35 -8.03 -25.03
C LYS A 2 4.37 -7.99 -26.20
N ASN A 3 4.14 -6.83 -26.79
CA ASN A 3 3.27 -6.66 -27.95
C ASN A 3 3.92 -5.67 -28.93
N ASN A 4 4.10 -6.05 -30.19
CA ASN A 4 4.73 -5.22 -31.25
C ASN A 4 6.07 -4.55 -30.85
N GLY A 5 6.90 -5.25 -30.08
CA GLY A 5 8.19 -4.72 -29.59
C GLY A 5 8.09 -3.84 -28.34
N GLU A 6 6.88 -3.50 -27.90
CA GLU A 6 6.62 -2.78 -26.66
C GLU A 6 6.38 -3.76 -25.49
N ILE A 7 6.66 -3.28 -24.28
CA ILE A 7 6.44 -4.05 -23.05
C ILE A 7 5.31 -3.40 -22.29
N TRP A 8 4.35 -4.22 -21.87
CA TRP A 8 3.18 -3.80 -21.12
C TRP A 8 3.07 -4.60 -19.83
N LEU A 9 2.56 -3.94 -18.79
CA LEU A 9 2.18 -4.61 -17.56
C LEU A 9 1.13 -5.68 -17.89
N ASP A 10 1.43 -6.91 -17.49
CA ASP A 10 0.57 -8.05 -17.81
C ASP A 10 -0.54 -8.19 -16.78
N GLU A 11 -1.79 -8.23 -17.22
CA GLU A 11 -2.92 -8.41 -16.31
C GLU A 11 -2.88 -9.76 -15.58
N THR A 12 -2.30 -10.79 -16.21
CA THR A 12 -2.09 -12.09 -15.56
C THR A 12 -1.13 -12.02 -14.35
N ASN A 13 -0.32 -10.96 -14.25
CA ASN A 13 0.53 -10.77 -13.06
C ASN A 13 -0.28 -10.31 -11.85
N PHE A 14 -1.47 -9.74 -12.04
CA PHE A 14 -2.33 -9.28 -10.93
C PHE A 14 -2.78 -10.45 -10.06
N ASP A 15 -3.04 -11.61 -10.67
CA ASP A 15 -3.44 -12.83 -9.95
C ASP A 15 -2.39 -13.34 -8.97
N ARG A 16 -1.10 -12.99 -9.17
CA ARG A 16 -0.02 -13.36 -8.23
C ARG A 16 -0.19 -12.70 -6.86
N TYR A 17 -0.79 -11.51 -6.84
CA TYR A 17 -1.00 -10.74 -5.62
C TYR A 17 -2.32 -11.07 -4.94
N LYS A 18 -3.28 -11.63 -5.69
CA LYS A 18 -4.63 -11.91 -5.21
C LYS A 18 -4.66 -12.69 -3.88
N PRO A 19 -3.89 -13.79 -3.67
CA PRO A 19 -3.92 -14.51 -2.39
C PRO A 19 -3.48 -13.64 -1.20
N ALA A 20 -2.43 -12.84 -1.38
CA ALA A 20 -1.92 -11.95 -0.33
C ALA A 20 -2.90 -10.82 -0.02
N ILE A 21 -3.52 -10.24 -1.05
CA ILE A 21 -4.54 -9.19 -0.89
C ILE A 21 -5.78 -9.77 -0.22
N THR A 22 -6.31 -10.91 -0.69
CA THR A 22 -7.46 -11.58 -0.07
C THR A 22 -7.21 -11.90 1.40
N PHE A 23 -6.02 -12.39 1.75
CA PHE A 23 -5.67 -12.63 3.14
C PHE A 23 -5.66 -11.33 3.96
N LEU A 24 -4.98 -10.29 3.47
CA LEU A 24 -4.91 -9.00 4.15
C LEU A 24 -6.29 -8.39 4.39
N VAL A 25 -7.12 -8.31 3.36
CA VAL A 25 -8.45 -7.68 3.43
C VAL A 25 -9.49 -8.53 4.17
N SER A 26 -9.17 -9.81 4.47
CA SER A 26 -10.03 -10.65 5.31
C SER A 26 -9.95 -10.32 6.80
N MET A 27 -8.92 -9.57 7.22
CA MET A 27 -8.77 -9.14 8.61
C MET A 27 -9.72 -7.97 8.92
N GLN A 28 -10.42 -8.06 10.05
CA GLN A 28 -11.34 -7.01 10.52
C GLN A 28 -10.54 -5.78 10.98
N PRO A 29 -10.73 -4.61 10.34
CA PRO A 29 -9.96 -3.42 10.66
C PRO A 29 -10.06 -2.97 12.12
N GLU A 30 -11.22 -3.15 12.75
CA GLU A 30 -11.49 -2.78 14.14
C GLU A 30 -10.65 -3.61 15.11
N HIS A 31 -10.58 -4.93 14.91
CA HIS A 31 -9.75 -5.80 15.73
C HIS A 31 -8.26 -5.51 15.57
N LEU A 32 -7.82 -5.12 14.37
CA LEU A 32 -6.43 -4.71 14.14
C LEU A 32 -6.11 -3.37 14.80
N ALA A 33 -7.04 -2.42 14.80
CA ALA A 33 -6.86 -1.15 15.50
C ALA A 33 -6.71 -1.37 17.01
N GLN A 34 -7.56 -2.20 17.62
CA GLN A 34 -7.47 -2.57 19.03
C GLN A 34 -6.12 -3.22 19.36
N LEU A 35 -5.69 -4.17 18.52
CA LEU A 35 -4.41 -4.85 18.69
C LEU A 35 -3.24 -3.86 18.57
N PHE A 36 -3.30 -2.93 17.61
CA PHE A 36 -2.30 -1.88 17.45
C PHE A 36 -2.19 -1.03 18.72
N HIS A 37 -3.32 -0.54 19.27
CA HIS A 37 -3.30 0.30 20.46
C HIS A 37 -2.80 -0.46 21.69
N TRP A 38 -3.17 -1.73 21.84
CA TRP A 38 -2.63 -2.60 22.89
C TRP A 38 -1.12 -2.80 22.78
N LEU A 39 -0.59 -2.97 21.56
CA LEU A 39 0.84 -3.14 21.30
C LEU A 39 1.61 -1.82 21.19
N ARG A 40 0.93 -0.67 21.18
CA ARG A 40 1.52 0.64 20.89
C ARG A 40 2.77 0.95 21.71
N PRO A 41 2.82 0.72 23.04
CA PRO A 41 4.03 1.00 23.82
C PRO A 41 5.26 0.21 23.35
N LEU A 42 5.08 -1.05 22.91
CA LEU A 42 6.17 -1.89 22.41
C LEU A 42 6.61 -1.44 21.01
N LEU A 43 5.66 -1.06 20.16
CA LEU A 43 5.93 -0.58 18.81
C LEU A 43 6.65 0.77 18.83
N GLU A 44 6.22 1.71 19.66
CA GLU A 44 6.87 3.01 19.84
C GLU A 44 8.29 2.86 20.42
N ALA A 45 8.48 1.97 21.40
CA ALA A 45 9.80 1.67 21.94
C ALA A 45 10.77 1.15 20.85
N ALA A 46 10.33 0.14 20.07
CA ALA A 46 11.12 -0.40 18.97
C ALA A 46 11.40 0.64 17.87
N TYR A 47 10.45 1.54 17.60
CA TYR A 47 10.65 2.65 16.67
C TYR A 47 11.71 3.64 17.18
N GLY A 48 11.73 3.89 18.49
CA GLY A 48 12.78 4.63 19.19
C GLY A 48 14.17 4.05 19.02
N GLU A 49 14.29 2.72 19.09
CA GLU A 49 15.57 2.01 18.89
C GLU A 49 16.15 2.20 17.48
N LEU A 50 15.31 2.52 16.49
CA LEU A 50 15.73 2.88 15.13
C LEU A 50 16.17 4.35 15.00
N GLY A 51 16.24 5.10 16.11
CA GLY A 51 16.62 6.51 16.15
C GLY A 51 15.51 7.46 15.73
N GLN A 52 14.26 6.99 15.65
CA GLN A 52 13.09 7.82 15.34
C GLN A 52 12.41 8.27 16.65
N PRO A 53 11.61 9.35 16.63
CA PRO A 53 10.82 9.73 17.80
C PRO A 53 9.74 8.65 18.08
N PRO A 54 9.75 7.97 19.24
CA PRO A 54 8.86 6.84 19.54
C PRO A 54 7.39 7.13 19.27
N GLU A 55 6.89 8.26 19.77
CA GLU A 55 5.49 8.69 19.71
C GLU A 55 4.98 8.97 18.29
N GLN A 56 5.90 9.06 17.32
CA GLN A 56 5.56 9.30 15.92
C GLN A 56 5.18 8.01 15.17
N PHE A 57 5.38 6.83 15.75
CA PHE A 57 5.09 5.57 15.06
C PHE A 57 3.64 5.51 14.55
N GLY A 58 2.66 5.87 15.39
CA GLY A 58 1.25 5.92 15.00
C GLY A 58 0.99 6.91 13.85
N ASN A 59 1.60 8.09 13.90
CA ASN A 59 1.47 9.09 12.82
C ASN A 59 2.06 8.57 11.50
N GLN A 60 3.15 7.81 11.57
CA GLN A 60 3.76 7.20 10.38
C GLN A 60 2.93 6.07 9.81
N LEU A 61 2.26 5.28 10.65
CA LEU A 61 1.28 4.29 10.19
C LEU A 61 0.13 4.97 9.44
N ILE A 62 -0.46 6.02 10.01
CA ILE A 62 -1.54 6.78 9.36
C ILE A 62 -1.06 7.43 8.06
N THR A 63 0.18 7.94 8.03
CA THR A 63 0.81 8.51 6.83
C THR A 63 0.97 7.45 5.73
N GLY A 64 1.44 6.26 6.09
CA GLY A 64 1.57 5.13 5.16
C GLY A 64 0.23 4.69 4.57
N LEU A 65 -0.82 4.56 5.40
CA LEU A 65 -2.19 4.31 4.93
C LEU A 65 -2.66 5.44 4.00
N GLY A 66 -2.35 6.69 4.33
CA GLY A 66 -2.60 7.84 3.47
C GLY A 66 -1.95 7.72 2.09
N GLN A 67 -0.70 7.23 2.00
CA GLN A 67 -0.01 7.01 0.73
C GLN A 67 -0.69 5.93 -0.13
N ILE A 68 -1.18 4.85 0.50
CA ILE A 68 -1.96 3.81 -0.18
C ILE A 68 -3.24 4.42 -0.77
N LEU A 69 -4.01 5.15 0.04
CA LEU A 69 -5.26 5.79 -0.38
C LEU A 69 -5.06 6.83 -1.48
N ALA A 70 -3.94 7.55 -1.44
CA ALA A 70 -3.57 8.55 -2.45
C ALA A 70 -3.07 7.95 -3.77
N THR A 71 -2.99 6.62 -3.90
CA THR A 71 -2.60 6.00 -5.18
C THR A 71 -3.62 6.33 -6.27
N PRO A 72 -3.20 6.82 -7.45
CA PRO A 72 -4.10 7.15 -8.54
C PRO A 72 -4.80 5.90 -9.09
N ASP A 73 -6.06 6.08 -9.47
CA ASP A 73 -6.85 5.06 -10.16
C ASP A 73 -6.58 5.13 -11.66
N ILE A 74 -6.10 4.02 -12.21
CA ILE A 74 -5.64 3.90 -13.59
C ILE A 74 -6.16 2.57 -14.11
N ASP A 75 -7.10 2.61 -15.05
CA ASP A 75 -7.69 1.43 -15.68
C ASP A 75 -7.17 1.20 -17.10
N ALA A 76 -6.28 2.08 -17.57
CA ALA A 76 -5.63 1.93 -18.87
C ALA A 76 -4.44 0.96 -18.80
N PRO A 77 -4.12 0.25 -19.89
CA PRO A 77 -2.90 -0.56 -19.99
C PRO A 77 -1.65 0.27 -19.67
N ILE A 78 -0.81 -0.23 -18.77
CA ILE A 78 0.38 0.50 -18.32
C ILE A 78 1.61 0.01 -19.10
N LYS A 79 2.22 0.92 -19.86
CA LYS A 79 3.44 0.64 -20.61
C LYS A 79 4.66 0.59 -19.68
N LEU A 80 5.54 -0.37 -19.92
CA LEU A 80 6.79 -0.56 -19.21
C LEU A 80 7.98 -0.34 -20.14
N LYS A 81 9.12 0.01 -19.55
CA LYS A 81 10.43 0.03 -20.21
C LYS A 81 11.44 -0.78 -19.41
N ARG A 82 12.50 -1.21 -20.09
CA ARG A 82 13.58 -1.99 -19.50
C ARG A 82 14.91 -1.27 -19.72
N GLU A 83 15.13 -0.20 -18.96
CA GLU A 83 16.40 0.54 -18.92
C GLU A 83 17.41 -0.06 -17.93
N SER A 84 16.96 -0.97 -17.04
CA SER A 84 17.80 -1.68 -16.08
C SER A 84 17.40 -3.15 -15.96
N VAL A 85 17.97 -3.88 -14.98
CA VAL A 85 17.56 -5.25 -14.64
C VAL A 85 16.06 -5.31 -14.31
N LEU A 86 15.54 -4.26 -13.67
CA LEU A 86 14.15 -4.15 -13.27
C LEU A 86 13.33 -3.39 -14.33
N TYR A 87 12.08 -3.84 -14.51
CA TYR A 87 11.10 -3.10 -15.29
C TYR A 87 10.69 -1.81 -14.56
N GLN A 88 10.60 -0.73 -15.33
CA GLN A 88 10.15 0.59 -14.89
C GLN A 88 8.89 0.97 -15.66
N PHE A 89 8.09 1.87 -15.10
CA PHE A 89 7.01 2.49 -15.83
C PHE A 89 7.59 3.38 -16.95
N ALA A 90 6.98 3.29 -18.13
CA ALA A 90 7.40 4.12 -19.25
C ALA A 90 6.95 5.58 -19.07
N ASP A 91 5.82 5.80 -18.39
CA ASP A 91 5.32 7.12 -18.04
C ASP A 91 6.11 7.69 -16.84
N PRO A 92 6.81 8.83 -16.98
CA PRO A 92 7.54 9.46 -15.89
C PRO A 92 6.67 9.83 -14.69
N ALA A 93 5.40 10.16 -14.91
CA ALA A 93 4.47 10.47 -13.82
C ALA A 93 4.28 9.25 -12.91
N PHE A 94 4.14 8.06 -13.48
CA PHE A 94 4.02 6.82 -12.71
C PHE A 94 5.34 6.37 -12.08
N GLU A 95 6.46 6.53 -12.78
CA GLU A 95 7.77 6.13 -12.23
C GLU A 95 8.23 7.01 -11.07
N SER A 96 7.79 8.28 -11.06
CA SER A 96 8.08 9.24 -9.99
C SER A 96 7.26 9.04 -8.72
N LEU A 97 6.23 8.17 -8.75
CA LEU A 97 5.41 7.88 -7.58
C LEU A 97 6.22 7.19 -6.49
N PRO A 98 5.86 7.36 -5.20
CA PRO A 98 6.38 6.56 -4.09
C PRO A 98 6.27 5.06 -4.38
N ASP A 99 7.23 4.29 -3.88
CA ASP A 99 7.33 2.85 -4.18
C ASP A 99 6.06 2.06 -3.80
N VAL A 100 5.38 2.45 -2.71
CA VAL A 100 4.10 1.84 -2.31
C VAL A 100 3.02 2.08 -3.37
N GLN A 101 2.94 3.28 -3.94
CA GLN A 101 1.96 3.59 -4.98
C GLN A 101 2.30 2.87 -6.28
N LYS A 102 3.59 2.78 -6.62
CA LYS A 102 4.08 1.96 -7.74
C LYS A 102 3.71 0.48 -7.57
N LEU A 103 3.79 -0.06 -6.35
CA LEU A 103 3.33 -1.41 -6.04
C LEU A 103 1.82 -1.54 -6.26
N LEU A 104 1.02 -0.60 -5.77
CA LEU A 104 -0.43 -0.62 -5.98
C LEU A 104 -0.83 -0.56 -7.47
N LEU A 105 -0.06 0.14 -8.31
CA LEU A 105 -0.26 0.09 -9.76
C LEU A 105 0.08 -1.29 -10.35
N ARG A 106 1.08 -2.00 -9.79
CA ARG A 106 1.52 -3.32 -10.26
C ARG A 106 0.60 -4.47 -9.88
N ILE A 107 -0.17 -4.33 -8.79
CA ILE A 107 -1.08 -5.39 -8.34
C ILE A 107 -2.41 -5.41 -9.10
N GLY A 108 -2.68 -4.40 -9.92
CA GLY A 108 -3.87 -4.30 -10.77
C GLY A 108 -5.07 -3.60 -10.10
N PRO A 109 -6.06 -3.16 -10.90
CA PRO A 109 -7.12 -2.29 -10.45
C PRO A 109 -7.99 -2.91 -9.34
N GLN A 110 -8.40 -4.17 -9.49
CA GLN A 110 -9.25 -4.85 -8.53
C GLN A 110 -8.57 -5.06 -7.16
N ASN A 111 -7.28 -5.43 -7.17
CA ASN A 111 -6.51 -5.62 -5.94
C ASN A 111 -6.20 -4.28 -5.26
N ARG A 112 -5.86 -3.25 -6.05
CA ARG A 112 -5.67 -1.88 -5.57
C ARG A 112 -6.93 -1.35 -4.89
N GLN A 113 -8.10 -1.53 -5.50
CA GLN A 113 -9.36 -1.04 -4.92
C GLN A 113 -9.64 -1.72 -3.58
N GLN A 114 -9.60 -3.06 -3.53
CA GLN A 114 -9.80 -3.80 -2.28
C GLN A 114 -8.84 -3.35 -1.17
N LEU A 115 -7.57 -3.12 -1.52
CA LEU A 115 -6.57 -2.65 -0.56
C LEU A 115 -6.85 -1.21 -0.09
N LYS A 116 -7.29 -0.32 -0.99
CA LYS A 116 -7.68 1.06 -0.63
C LYS A 116 -8.88 1.06 0.32
N ASP A 117 -9.94 0.31 0.01
CA ASP A 117 -11.15 0.23 0.83
C ASP A 117 -10.84 -0.30 2.25
N TRP A 118 -10.04 -1.37 2.32
CA TRP A 118 -9.60 -1.93 3.60
C TRP A 118 -8.70 -0.95 4.38
N SER A 119 -7.78 -0.26 3.69
CA SER A 119 -6.88 0.73 4.31
C SER A 119 -7.64 1.95 4.84
N GLU A 120 -8.70 2.38 4.16
CA GLU A 120 -9.59 3.44 4.62
C GLU A 120 -10.31 3.03 5.91
N SER A 121 -10.86 1.82 5.91
CA SER A 121 -11.54 1.25 7.08
C SER A 121 -10.59 1.14 8.28
N LEU A 122 -9.36 0.64 8.08
CA LEU A 122 -8.33 0.57 9.12
C LEU A 122 -7.90 1.95 9.62
N LYS A 123 -7.68 2.90 8.71
CA LYS A 123 -7.34 4.28 9.08
C LYS A 123 -8.43 4.90 9.96
N ASN A 124 -9.70 4.71 9.60
CA ASN A 124 -10.82 5.23 10.37
C ASN A 124 -10.92 4.55 11.75
N ALA A 125 -10.75 3.23 11.82
CA ALA A 125 -10.75 2.49 13.08
C ALA A 125 -9.63 2.95 14.03
N LEU A 126 -8.42 3.15 13.51
CA LEU A 126 -7.27 3.65 14.29
C LEU A 126 -7.52 5.03 14.89
N LEU A 127 -8.14 5.93 14.12
CA LEU A 127 -8.43 7.31 14.54
C LEU A 127 -9.64 7.40 15.50
N ALA A 128 -10.59 6.47 15.39
CA ALA A 128 -11.75 6.44 16.28
C ALA A 128 -11.35 6.09 17.72
N GLU A 129 -10.41 5.15 17.91
CA GLU A 129 -9.92 4.77 19.24
C GLU A 129 -8.98 5.83 19.85
N GLN A 130 -8.20 6.56 19.05
CA GLN A 130 -7.40 7.69 19.55
C GLN A 130 -8.24 8.84 20.14
N ALA A 131 -9.52 8.95 19.77
CA ALA A 131 -10.40 10.00 20.30
C ALA A 131 -10.99 9.68 21.69
N LEU A 132 -10.75 8.47 22.21
CA LEU A 132 -11.27 7.99 23.49
C LEU A 132 -10.25 8.08 24.64
N ASP A 133 -8.99 8.46 24.33
CA ASP A 133 -7.89 8.70 25.28
C ASP A 133 -7.65 10.21 25.48
#